data_AF-A0A1Y1WCF0-F1
#
_entry.id   AF-A0A1Y1WCF0-F1
#
_cell.length_a   1.000
_cell.length_b   1.000
_cell.length_c   1.000
_cell.angle_alpha   90.00
_cell.angle_beta   90.00
_cell.angle_gamma   90.00
#
_symmetry.space_group_name_H-M   'P 1'
#
loop_
_entity.id
_entity.type
_entity.pdbx_description
1 polymer ?
#
loop_
_entity_poly.entity_id
_entity_poly.type
_entity_poly.pdbx_seq_one_letter_code
_entity_poly.pdbx_strand_id
1 'polypeptide(L)'
;MAATDSNTYILRYFDIVGIAETARLMLILSGANWIEENPEWPAAKDQQPMRRLPVLIEKNPAGEVVLELTESHVIERYLARKFGFISAEPAAAARHEQLRDQMVDIQFSPVYAIESEGAAREYFLNKYSSLSECLIKFHTKVLQANGSNGHYFGDKTSYVDLALYAFVSFLRTLAEDKGMQFAEVFDPENVPEFAKVVDTVRAEPALQDHFAGKRRRASRL
;
A
#
# COMPACT_ATOMS: atom_id res chain seq x y z
N MET A 1 4.76 18.30 16.20
CA MET A 1 5.96 18.09 15.36
C MET A 1 6.51 16.73 15.75
N ALA A 2 6.40 15.74 14.87
CA ALA A 2 7.05 14.44 15.11
C ALA A 2 8.56 14.68 15.20
N ALA A 3 9.25 14.00 16.11
CA ALA A 3 10.70 14.06 16.19
C ALA A 3 11.27 13.74 14.80
N THR A 4 12.13 14.61 14.27
CA THR A 4 12.81 14.36 13.00
C THR A 4 13.64 13.10 13.16
N ASP A 5 13.19 12.02 12.53
CA ASP A 5 13.91 10.76 12.51
C ASP A 5 15.23 10.97 11.76
N SER A 6 16.34 10.77 12.48
CA SER A 6 17.69 10.92 11.91
C SER A 6 18.13 9.72 11.08
N ASN A 7 17.34 8.65 11.07
CA ASN A 7 17.67 7.45 10.33
C ASN A 7 17.40 7.64 8.83
N THR A 8 18.10 6.83 8.02
CA THR A 8 17.91 6.79 6.57
C THR A 8 17.33 5.46 6.15
N TYR A 9 16.53 5.47 5.10
CA TYR A 9 15.78 4.29 4.64
C TYR A 9 16.09 3.95 3.19
N ILE A 10 16.13 2.66 2.91
CA ILE A 10 16.17 2.13 1.54
C ILE A 10 14.96 1.22 1.39
N LEU A 11 14.10 1.52 0.43
CA LEU A 11 13.03 0.61 0.01
C LEU A 11 13.45 -0.06 -1.29
N ARG A 12 13.65 -1.38 -1.25
CA ARG A 12 13.93 -2.18 -2.45
C ARG A 12 12.62 -2.71 -3.00
N TYR A 13 12.27 -2.33 -4.23
CA TYR A 13 11.11 -2.88 -4.92
C TYR A 13 11.20 -2.72 -6.43
N PHE A 14 10.31 -3.37 -7.17
CA PHE A 14 10.16 -3.14 -8.60
C PHE A 14 9.68 -1.73 -8.90
N ASP A 15 10.01 -1.26 -10.10
CA ASP A 15 9.67 0.07 -10.60
C ASP A 15 8.22 0.19 -11.09
N ILE A 16 7.28 -0.31 -10.28
CA ILE A 16 5.84 -0.40 -10.56
C ILE A 16 5.04 0.01 -9.34
N VAL A 17 3.76 0.35 -9.55
CA VAL A 17 2.77 0.45 -8.46
C VAL A 17 2.40 -0.98 -8.06
N GLY A 18 2.88 -1.40 -6.90
CA GLY A 18 2.72 -2.76 -6.40
C GLY A 18 2.50 -2.80 -4.89
N ILE A 19 2.83 -3.91 -4.26
CA ILE A 19 2.60 -4.10 -2.82
C ILE A 19 3.50 -3.24 -1.92
N ALA A 20 4.47 -2.51 -2.47
CA ALA A 20 5.28 -1.55 -1.73
C ALA A 20 4.69 -0.13 -1.72
N GLU A 21 3.59 0.12 -2.44
CA GLU A 21 3.06 1.46 -2.65
C GLU A 21 2.67 2.15 -1.33
N THR A 22 1.98 1.45 -0.43
CA THR A 22 1.63 2.01 0.88
C THR A 22 2.87 2.47 1.67
N ALA A 23 3.96 1.69 1.59
CA ALA A 23 5.22 2.04 2.25
C ALA A 23 5.85 3.29 1.63
N ARG A 24 5.81 3.44 0.30
CA ARG A 24 6.26 4.67 -0.38
C ARG A 24 5.49 5.89 0.12
N LEU A 25 4.16 5.80 0.17
CA LEU A 25 3.31 6.91 0.59
C LEU A 25 3.61 7.33 2.04
N MET A 26 3.79 6.36 2.95
CA MET A 26 4.14 6.65 4.35
C MET A 26 5.53 7.27 4.49
N LEU A 27 6.54 6.78 3.75
CA LEU A 27 7.89 7.35 3.76
C LEU A 27 7.93 8.78 3.22
N ILE A 28 7.10 9.09 2.22
CA ILE A 28 6.97 10.45 1.68
C ILE A 28 6.27 11.36 2.69
N LEU A 29 5.11 10.95 3.20
CA LEU A 29 4.30 11.77 4.12
C LEU A 29 4.99 11.99 5.47
N SER A 30 5.82 11.05 5.92
CA SER A 30 6.58 11.23 7.17
C SER A 30 7.73 12.23 7.03
N GLY A 31 8.12 12.58 5.80
CA GLY A 31 9.32 13.38 5.54
C GLY A 31 10.63 12.63 5.83
N ALA A 32 10.60 11.30 5.94
CA ALA A 32 11.79 10.50 6.20
C ALA A 32 12.83 10.67 5.09
N ASN A 33 14.12 10.57 5.46
CA ASN A 33 15.20 10.53 4.47
C ASN A 33 15.28 9.13 3.87
N TRP A 34 14.84 8.96 2.63
CA TRP A 34 14.79 7.65 1.99
C TRP A 34 15.10 7.69 0.50
N ILE A 35 15.56 6.55 0.00
CA ILE A 35 15.76 6.27 -1.43
C ILE A 35 15.06 4.98 -1.83
N GLU A 36 14.67 4.89 -3.10
CA GLU A 36 14.24 3.65 -3.70
C GLU A 36 15.40 3.00 -4.48
N GLU A 37 15.59 1.71 -4.24
CA GLU A 37 16.46 0.84 -5.03
C GLU A 37 15.58 -0.10 -5.85
N ASN A 38 15.84 -0.22 -7.15
CA ASN A 38 15.14 -1.15 -8.04
C ASN A 38 16.10 -2.25 -8.50
N PRO A 39 16.24 -3.37 -7.76
CA PRO A 39 17.15 -4.44 -8.15
C PRO A 39 16.78 -5.05 -9.51
N GLU A 40 17.78 -5.27 -10.36
CA GLU A 40 17.61 -5.93 -11.67
C GLU A 40 17.15 -7.38 -11.49
N TRP A 41 16.05 -7.77 -12.14
CA TRP A 41 15.43 -9.08 -11.94
C TRP A 41 15.45 -9.92 -13.22
N PRO A 42 15.84 -11.22 -13.15
CA PRO A 42 16.08 -12.02 -11.95
C PRO A 42 17.51 -11.98 -11.39
N ALA A 43 18.44 -11.19 -11.98
CA ALA A 43 19.87 -11.24 -11.65
C ALA A 43 20.19 -10.97 -10.16
N ALA A 44 19.47 -10.07 -9.50
CA ALA A 44 19.65 -9.73 -8.09
C ALA A 44 18.84 -10.62 -7.12
N LYS A 45 18.07 -11.60 -7.62
CA LYS A 45 17.12 -12.39 -6.82
C LYS A 45 17.79 -13.13 -5.66
N ASP A 46 18.89 -13.79 -5.93
CA ASP A 46 19.60 -14.61 -4.93
C ASP A 46 20.35 -13.76 -3.89
N GLN A 47 20.41 -12.45 -4.09
CA GLN A 47 20.99 -11.47 -3.16
C GLN A 47 19.94 -10.87 -2.23
N GLN A 48 18.65 -11.11 -2.47
CA GLN A 48 17.58 -10.60 -1.62
C GLN A 48 17.19 -11.62 -0.55
N PRO A 49 16.88 -11.18 0.69
CA PRO A 49 16.29 -12.03 1.70
C PRO A 49 15.04 -12.75 1.16
N MET A 50 14.94 -14.06 1.45
CA MET A 50 13.86 -14.92 0.95
C MET A 50 13.69 -14.94 -0.58
N ARG A 51 14.64 -14.36 -1.35
CA ARG A 51 14.59 -14.23 -2.81
C ARG A 51 13.34 -13.49 -3.28
N ARG A 52 12.89 -12.49 -2.52
CA ARG A 52 11.64 -11.73 -2.72
C ARG A 52 11.84 -10.24 -2.46
N LEU A 53 10.88 -9.45 -2.93
CA LEU A 53 10.72 -8.02 -2.67
C LEU A 53 9.27 -7.77 -2.21
N PRO A 54 8.98 -6.70 -1.44
CA PRO A 54 9.89 -5.63 -1.03
C PRO A 54 10.83 -5.99 0.13
N VAL A 55 11.87 -5.17 0.29
CA VAL A 55 12.76 -5.14 1.47
C VAL A 55 12.90 -3.70 1.95
N LEU A 56 12.70 -3.45 3.24
CA LEU A 56 13.02 -2.17 3.88
C LEU A 56 14.32 -2.32 4.65
N ILE A 57 15.28 -1.43 4.41
CA ILE A 57 16.51 -1.30 5.21
C ILE A 57 16.47 0.05 5.91
N GLU A 58 16.71 0.03 7.21
CA GLU A 58 16.89 1.24 8.01
C GLU A 58 18.31 1.32 8.53
N LYS A 59 18.92 2.50 8.38
CA LYS A 59 20.28 2.79 8.83
C LYS A 59 20.29 3.92 9.84
N ASN A 60 21.10 3.78 10.89
CA ASN A 60 21.36 4.85 11.83
C ASN A 60 22.22 5.97 11.20
N PRO A 61 22.45 7.11 11.89
CA PRO A 61 23.28 8.19 11.36
C PRO A 61 24.75 7.82 11.09
N ALA A 62 25.27 6.74 11.69
CA ALA A 62 26.59 6.20 11.39
C ALA A 62 26.62 5.36 10.10
N GLY A 63 25.47 5.14 9.47
CA GLY A 63 25.32 4.34 8.25
C GLY A 63 25.18 2.84 8.50
N GLU A 64 25.09 2.41 9.76
CA GLU A 64 24.94 1.00 10.12
C GLU A 64 23.49 0.55 9.95
N VAL A 65 23.29 -0.63 9.36
CA VAL A 65 21.97 -1.24 9.24
C VAL A 65 21.49 -1.66 10.63
N VAL A 66 20.42 -1.04 11.11
CA VAL A 66 19.81 -1.34 12.41
C VAL A 66 18.54 -2.18 12.30
N LEU A 67 17.96 -2.24 11.10
CA LEU A 67 16.78 -3.04 10.80
C LEU A 67 16.74 -3.42 9.32
N GLU A 68 16.43 -4.68 9.04
CA GLU A 68 16.08 -5.18 7.71
C GLU A 68 14.75 -5.95 7.83
N LEU A 69 13.74 -5.53 7.07
CA LEU A 69 12.42 -6.15 7.07
C LEU A 69 12.03 -6.60 5.66
N THR A 70 11.49 -7.82 5.58
CA THR A 70 10.75 -8.35 4.44
C THR A 70 9.24 -8.29 4.71
N GLU A 71 8.44 -8.76 3.75
CA GLU A 71 6.98 -8.75 3.79
C GLU A 71 6.37 -7.34 3.80
N SER A 72 5.71 -6.96 2.70
CA SER A 72 5.09 -5.63 2.52
C SER A 72 4.26 -5.20 3.73
N HIS A 73 3.44 -6.07 4.30
CA HIS A 73 2.54 -5.71 5.40
C HIS A 73 3.24 -5.60 6.75
N VAL A 74 4.40 -6.25 6.92
CA VAL A 74 5.23 -6.07 8.13
C VAL A 74 5.93 -4.72 8.04
N ILE A 75 6.50 -4.39 6.88
CA ILE A 75 7.09 -3.09 6.57
C ILE A 75 6.06 -1.98 6.79
N GLU A 76 4.85 -2.13 6.26
CA GLU A 76 3.77 -1.15 6.41
C GLU A 76 3.40 -0.92 7.87
N ARG A 77 3.16 -2.00 8.62
CA ARG A 77 2.84 -1.96 10.06
C ARG A 77 3.95 -1.31 10.89
N TYR A 78 5.21 -1.51 10.52
CA TYR A 78 6.36 -0.87 11.15
C TYR A 78 6.35 0.64 10.90
N LEU A 79 6.29 1.06 9.63
CA LEU A 79 6.30 2.47 9.24
C LEU A 79 5.07 3.22 9.78
N ALA A 80 3.90 2.57 9.77
CA ALA A 80 2.66 3.16 10.28
C ALA A 80 2.77 3.49 11.77
N ARG A 81 3.30 2.56 12.58
CA ARG A 81 3.54 2.79 14.02
C ARG A 81 4.63 3.84 14.24
N LYS A 82 5.73 3.73 13.50
CA LYS A 82 6.90 4.60 13.65
C LYS A 82 6.58 6.07 13.37
N PHE A 83 5.83 6.32 12.30
CA PHE A 83 5.52 7.67 11.83
C PHE A 83 4.11 8.16 12.22
N GLY A 84 3.37 7.40 13.02
CA GLY A 84 2.10 7.83 13.60
C GLY A 84 0.91 7.82 12.63
N PHE A 85 0.94 6.96 11.60
CA PHE A 85 -0.20 6.75 10.69
C PHE A 85 -1.25 5.77 11.27
N ILE A 86 -0.94 5.11 12.38
CA ILE A 86 -1.85 4.21 13.11
C ILE A 86 -1.93 4.64 14.57
N SER A 87 -3.09 4.40 15.20
CA SER A 87 -3.28 4.66 16.62
C SER A 87 -2.26 3.89 17.47
N ALA A 88 -1.78 4.51 18.55
CA ALA A 88 -0.98 3.82 19.56
C ALA A 88 -1.84 3.00 20.54
N GLU A 89 -3.16 3.23 20.56
CA GLU A 89 -4.09 2.46 21.38
C GLU A 89 -4.35 1.09 20.72
N PRO A 90 -4.15 -0.04 21.44
CA PRO A 90 -4.19 -1.38 20.85
C PRO A 90 -5.49 -1.73 20.10
N ALA A 91 -6.66 -1.40 20.63
CA ALA A 91 -7.93 -1.76 20.00
C ALA A 91 -8.18 -0.95 18.71
N ALA A 92 -7.86 0.34 18.72
CA ALA A 92 -7.92 1.20 17.55
C ALA A 92 -6.88 0.77 16.50
N ALA A 93 -5.66 0.44 16.91
CA ALA A 93 -4.64 -0.10 16.00
C ALA A 93 -5.12 -1.40 15.33
N ALA A 94 -5.65 -2.34 16.12
CA ALA A 94 -6.21 -3.59 15.60
C ALA A 94 -7.35 -3.33 14.60
N ARG A 95 -8.15 -2.27 14.82
CA ARG A 95 -9.20 -1.88 13.88
C ARG A 95 -8.65 -1.38 12.55
N HIS A 96 -7.56 -0.62 12.55
CA HIS A 96 -6.88 -0.21 11.32
C HIS A 96 -6.30 -1.42 10.58
N GLU A 97 -5.64 -2.32 11.31
CA GLU A 97 -5.02 -3.53 10.75
C GLU A 97 -6.07 -4.47 10.15
N GLN A 98 -7.21 -4.66 10.81
CA GLN A 98 -8.32 -5.45 10.28
C GLN A 98 -8.78 -4.94 8.91
N LEU A 99 -9.01 -3.62 8.79
CA LEU A 99 -9.47 -3.03 7.52
C LEU A 99 -8.42 -3.20 6.43
N ARG A 100 -7.13 -3.04 6.75
CA ARG A 100 -6.08 -3.33 5.79
C ARG A 100 -6.08 -4.79 5.36
N ASP A 101 -6.08 -5.72 6.32
CA ASP A 101 -5.91 -7.14 6.03
C ASP A 101 -7.09 -7.69 5.21
N GLN A 102 -8.29 -7.11 5.35
CA GLN A 102 -9.43 -7.40 4.47
C GLN A 102 -9.16 -7.02 2.99
N MET A 103 -8.43 -5.93 2.71
CA MET A 103 -8.03 -5.57 1.35
C MET A 103 -7.01 -6.58 0.79
N VAL A 104 -6.11 -7.06 1.65
CA VAL A 104 -5.08 -8.05 1.29
C VAL A 104 -5.68 -9.39 0.89
N ASP A 105 -6.70 -9.86 1.62
CA ASP A 105 -7.38 -11.13 1.35
C ASP A 105 -7.92 -11.23 -0.08
N ILE A 106 -8.22 -10.09 -0.70
CA ILE A 106 -8.76 -9.99 -2.06
C ILE A 106 -7.72 -9.58 -3.10
N GLN A 107 -6.70 -8.79 -2.72
CA GLN A 107 -5.74 -8.15 -3.63
C GLN A 107 -5.08 -9.11 -4.62
N PHE A 108 -4.71 -10.31 -4.19
CA PHE A 108 -4.01 -11.29 -5.04
C PHE A 108 -4.94 -12.25 -5.79
N SER A 109 -6.25 -12.26 -5.50
CA SER A 109 -7.18 -13.18 -6.20
C SER A 109 -7.19 -12.95 -7.72
N PRO A 110 -7.19 -11.71 -8.23
CA PRO A 110 -7.01 -11.43 -9.65
C PRO A 110 -5.70 -11.99 -10.23
N VAL A 111 -4.58 -11.81 -9.54
CA VAL A 111 -3.27 -12.32 -9.99
C VAL A 111 -3.31 -13.84 -10.13
N TYR A 112 -3.82 -14.54 -9.12
CA TYR A 112 -3.93 -16.00 -9.18
C TYR A 112 -4.92 -16.48 -10.25
N ALA A 113 -6.01 -15.74 -10.50
CA ALA A 113 -6.94 -16.06 -11.58
C ALA A 113 -6.26 -15.94 -12.97
N ILE A 114 -5.36 -14.98 -13.14
CA ILE A 114 -4.60 -14.75 -14.39
C ILE A 114 -3.58 -15.86 -14.62
N GLU A 115 -2.92 -16.32 -13.55
CA GLU A 115 -1.87 -17.34 -13.60
C GLU A 115 -2.43 -18.78 -13.58
N SER A 116 -3.74 -18.95 -13.49
CA SER A 116 -4.41 -20.25 -13.38
C SER A 116 -5.35 -20.54 -14.56
N GLU A 117 -5.74 -21.80 -14.69
CA GLU A 117 -6.73 -22.27 -15.68
C GLU A 117 -7.83 -23.11 -15.02
N GLY A 118 -8.91 -23.39 -15.77
CA GLY A 118 -10.02 -24.24 -15.34
C GLY A 118 -10.62 -23.88 -13.98
N ALA A 119 -10.86 -24.90 -13.15
CA ALA A 119 -11.51 -24.74 -11.84
C ALA A 119 -10.74 -23.82 -10.88
N ALA A 120 -9.41 -23.74 -10.98
CA ALA A 120 -8.60 -22.85 -10.14
C ALA A 120 -8.84 -21.38 -10.50
N ARG A 121 -8.89 -21.06 -11.80
CA ARG A 121 -9.23 -19.72 -12.29
C ARG A 121 -10.63 -19.32 -11.83
N GLU A 122 -11.62 -20.19 -12.00
CA GLU A 122 -12.99 -19.94 -11.55
C GLU A 122 -13.08 -19.70 -10.04
N TYR A 123 -12.36 -20.49 -9.24
CA TYR A 123 -12.30 -20.29 -7.79
C TYR A 123 -11.80 -18.89 -7.41
N PHE A 124 -10.70 -18.42 -8.02
CA PHE A 124 -10.14 -17.11 -7.69
C PHE A 124 -11.02 -15.95 -8.17
N LEU A 125 -11.68 -16.09 -9.33
CA LEU A 125 -12.66 -15.10 -9.81
C LEU A 125 -13.86 -15.01 -8.87
N ASN A 126 -14.42 -16.16 -8.45
CA ASN A 126 -15.54 -16.21 -7.52
C ASN A 126 -15.15 -15.66 -6.14
N LYS A 127 -13.97 -16.01 -5.64
CA LYS A 127 -13.42 -15.45 -4.39
C LYS A 127 -13.30 -13.94 -4.49
N TYR A 128 -12.75 -13.43 -5.60
CA TYR A 128 -12.60 -12.00 -5.82
C TYR A 128 -13.94 -11.27 -5.83
N SER A 129 -14.92 -11.75 -6.62
CA SER A 129 -16.25 -11.14 -6.71
C SER A 129 -16.94 -11.12 -5.33
N SER A 130 -17.00 -12.29 -4.68
CA SER A 130 -17.71 -12.43 -3.39
C SER A 130 -17.10 -11.56 -2.29
N LEU A 131 -15.78 -11.54 -2.18
CA LEU A 131 -15.13 -10.76 -1.13
C LEU A 131 -15.08 -9.27 -1.46
N SER A 132 -15.07 -8.86 -2.73
CA SER A 132 -15.16 -7.44 -3.12
C SER A 132 -16.51 -6.85 -2.71
N GLU A 133 -17.62 -7.56 -2.94
CA GLU A 133 -18.94 -7.15 -2.45
C GLU A 133 -18.98 -7.00 -0.93
N CYS A 134 -18.40 -7.96 -0.20
CA CYS A 134 -18.32 -7.93 1.25
C CYS A 134 -17.47 -6.75 1.76
N LEU A 135 -16.31 -6.53 1.14
CA LEU A 135 -15.38 -5.45 1.46
C LEU A 135 -16.06 -4.10 1.24
N ILE A 136 -16.66 -3.87 0.07
CA ILE A 136 -17.35 -2.62 -0.26
C ILE A 136 -18.44 -2.33 0.76
N LYS A 137 -19.31 -3.31 1.04
CA LYS A 137 -20.40 -3.15 2.01
C LYS A 137 -19.90 -2.83 3.41
N PHE A 138 -18.84 -3.49 3.87
CA PHE A 138 -18.31 -3.30 5.22
C PHE A 138 -17.57 -1.97 5.36
N HIS A 139 -16.66 -1.67 4.44
CA HIS A 139 -15.81 -0.48 4.49
C HIS A 139 -16.61 0.79 4.24
N THR A 140 -17.60 0.75 3.33
CA THR A 140 -18.51 1.89 3.11
C THR A 140 -19.27 2.25 4.39
N LYS A 141 -19.75 1.26 5.16
CA LYS A 141 -20.37 1.53 6.47
C LYS A 141 -19.41 2.17 7.46
N VAL A 142 -18.14 1.78 7.45
CA VAL A 142 -17.11 2.39 8.33
C VAL A 142 -16.88 3.84 7.92
N LEU A 143 -16.73 4.12 6.62
CA LEU A 143 -16.55 5.48 6.10
C LEU A 143 -17.76 6.36 6.40
N GLN A 144 -18.98 5.84 6.20
CA GLN A 144 -20.23 6.54 6.53
C GLN A 144 -20.36 6.82 8.03
N ALA A 145 -19.92 5.91 8.89
CA ALA A 145 -19.88 6.14 10.34
C ALA A 145 -18.90 7.26 10.73
N ASN A 146 -17.86 7.51 9.92
CA ASN A 146 -16.97 8.66 10.03
C ASN A 146 -17.45 9.87 9.20
N GLY A 147 -18.72 9.89 8.78
CA GLY A 147 -19.34 10.99 8.04
C GLY A 147 -18.97 11.09 6.57
N SER A 148 -18.39 10.03 5.99
CA SER A 148 -17.90 9.98 4.60
C SER A 148 -17.06 11.22 4.26
N ASN A 149 -16.16 11.62 5.16
CA ASN A 149 -15.38 12.84 5.03
C ASN A 149 -14.09 12.69 4.20
N GLY A 150 -13.82 11.48 3.69
CA GLY A 150 -12.58 11.16 2.95
C GLY A 150 -11.51 10.48 3.80
N HIS A 151 -11.82 10.13 5.05
CA HIS A 151 -10.96 9.36 5.95
C HIS A 151 -11.74 8.22 6.59
N TYR A 152 -11.07 7.08 6.83
CA TYR A 152 -11.61 6.00 7.65
C TYR A 152 -11.79 6.42 9.12
N PHE A 153 -10.89 7.27 9.63
CA PHE A 153 -10.86 7.66 11.04
C PHE A 153 -10.55 9.14 11.20
N GLY A 154 -11.41 9.86 11.93
CA GLY A 154 -11.18 11.28 12.20
C GLY A 154 -11.12 12.10 10.92
N ASP A 155 -10.19 13.04 10.86
CA ASP A 155 -10.04 14.04 9.79
C ASP A 155 -8.60 14.12 9.25
N LYS A 156 -7.78 13.09 9.49
CA LYS A 156 -6.38 13.04 9.07
C LYS A 156 -6.09 11.75 8.32
N THR A 157 -5.18 11.85 7.35
CA THR A 157 -4.69 10.71 6.58
C THR A 157 -4.03 9.68 7.51
N SER A 158 -4.61 8.49 7.52
CA SER A 158 -4.19 7.34 8.31
C SER A 158 -3.65 6.23 7.43
N TYR A 159 -3.07 5.21 8.07
CA TYR A 159 -2.58 3.99 7.42
C TYR A 159 -3.62 3.34 6.50
N VAL A 160 -4.89 3.32 6.90
CA VAL A 160 -5.96 2.66 6.13
C VAL A 160 -6.36 3.47 4.90
N ASP A 161 -6.28 4.80 4.97
CA ASP A 161 -6.55 5.67 3.82
C ASP A 161 -5.50 5.44 2.72
N LEU A 162 -4.22 5.43 3.11
CA LEU A 162 -3.09 5.14 2.22
C LEU A 162 -3.18 3.72 1.65
N ALA A 163 -3.57 2.75 2.48
CA ALA A 163 -3.78 1.38 2.06
C ALA A 163 -4.90 1.25 1.02
N LEU A 164 -6.04 1.93 1.23
CA LEU A 164 -7.14 1.90 0.27
C LEU A 164 -6.71 2.47 -1.08
N TYR A 165 -6.02 3.62 -1.06
CA TYR A 165 -5.45 4.20 -2.28
C TYR A 165 -4.52 3.21 -2.99
N ALA A 166 -3.58 2.61 -2.26
CA ALA A 166 -2.61 1.67 -2.83
C ALA A 166 -3.30 0.40 -3.38
N PHE A 167 -4.32 -0.10 -2.69
CA PHE A 167 -5.11 -1.25 -3.09
C PHE A 167 -5.87 -1.00 -4.40
N VAL A 168 -6.60 0.13 -4.50
CA VAL A 168 -7.34 0.48 -5.72
C VAL A 168 -6.37 0.75 -6.88
N SER A 169 -5.24 1.43 -6.62
CA SER A 169 -4.21 1.69 -7.63
C SER A 169 -3.57 0.40 -8.14
N PHE A 170 -3.29 -0.56 -7.25
CA PHE A 170 -2.79 -1.88 -7.64
C PHE A 170 -3.75 -2.60 -8.59
N LEU A 171 -5.04 -2.62 -8.26
CA LEU A 171 -6.05 -3.28 -9.10
C LEU A 171 -6.21 -2.59 -10.45
N ARG A 172 -6.18 -1.25 -10.49
CA ARG A 172 -6.24 -0.47 -11.74
C ARG A 172 -5.05 -0.77 -12.64
N THR A 173 -3.83 -0.70 -12.11
CA THR A 173 -2.62 -1.05 -12.88
C THR A 173 -2.68 -2.49 -13.40
N LEU A 174 -3.08 -3.45 -12.56
CA LEU A 174 -3.20 -4.85 -12.99
C LEU A 174 -4.27 -5.05 -14.07
N ALA A 175 -5.41 -4.36 -13.94
CA ALA A 175 -6.51 -4.38 -14.89
C ALA A 175 -6.07 -3.80 -16.25
N GLU A 176 -5.40 -2.65 -16.25
CA GLU A 176 -4.86 -2.00 -17.46
C GLU A 176 -3.81 -2.88 -18.14
N ASP A 177 -2.80 -3.35 -17.40
CA ASP A 177 -1.70 -4.16 -17.93
C ASP A 177 -2.16 -5.47 -18.57
N LYS A 178 -3.31 -5.99 -18.15
CA LYS A 178 -3.81 -7.30 -18.56
C LYS A 178 -5.12 -7.24 -19.36
N GLY A 179 -5.65 -6.04 -19.64
CA GLY A 179 -6.91 -5.87 -20.35
C GLY A 179 -8.11 -6.50 -19.62
N MET A 180 -8.17 -6.33 -18.30
CA MET A 180 -9.21 -6.88 -17.43
C MET A 180 -10.00 -5.78 -16.72
N GLN A 181 -11.13 -6.15 -16.10
CA GLN A 181 -12.09 -5.20 -15.53
C GLN A 181 -12.20 -5.31 -13.99
N PHE A 182 -11.19 -5.88 -13.33
CA PHE A 182 -11.26 -6.10 -11.88
C PHE A 182 -11.43 -4.80 -11.09
N ALA A 183 -10.86 -3.69 -11.55
CA ALA A 183 -10.95 -2.42 -10.85
C ALA A 183 -12.34 -1.75 -10.93
N GLU A 184 -13.19 -2.10 -11.91
CA GLU A 184 -14.44 -1.38 -12.19
C GLU A 184 -15.43 -1.41 -11.01
N VAL A 185 -15.39 -2.48 -10.21
CA VAL A 185 -16.21 -2.61 -8.99
C VAL A 185 -15.91 -1.52 -7.94
N PHE A 186 -14.73 -0.88 -8.02
CA PHE A 186 -14.29 0.20 -7.14
C PHE A 186 -14.34 1.58 -7.82
N ASP A 187 -14.99 1.69 -8.98
CA ASP A 187 -15.12 2.97 -9.66
C ASP A 187 -16.02 3.96 -8.91
N PRO A 188 -15.82 5.28 -9.09
CA PRO A 188 -16.50 6.31 -8.31
C PRO A 188 -18.03 6.25 -8.34
N GLU A 189 -18.62 5.82 -9.46
CA GLU A 189 -20.06 5.61 -9.60
C GLU A 189 -20.60 4.43 -8.78
N ASN A 190 -19.75 3.44 -8.50
CA ASN A 190 -20.10 2.22 -7.78
C ASN A 190 -19.85 2.37 -6.27
N VAL A 191 -18.76 3.04 -5.88
CA VAL A 191 -18.34 3.21 -4.47
C VAL A 191 -17.79 4.62 -4.23
N PRO A 192 -18.66 5.66 -4.19
CA PRO A 192 -18.23 7.05 -4.07
C PRO A 192 -17.47 7.34 -2.77
N GLU A 193 -17.72 6.60 -1.69
CA GLU A 193 -16.96 6.72 -0.45
C GLU A 193 -15.48 6.35 -0.63
N PHE A 194 -15.18 5.34 -1.45
CA PHE A 194 -13.79 4.95 -1.75
C PHE A 194 -13.13 5.99 -2.63
N ALA A 195 -13.85 6.47 -3.65
CA ALA A 195 -13.37 7.53 -4.52
C ALA A 195 -12.98 8.78 -3.71
N LYS A 196 -13.80 9.17 -2.73
CA LYS A 196 -13.47 10.31 -1.87
C LYS A 196 -12.19 10.11 -1.05
N VAL A 197 -11.96 8.91 -0.49
CA VAL A 197 -10.69 8.61 0.20
C VAL A 197 -9.51 8.68 -0.77
N VAL A 198 -9.66 8.09 -1.96
CA VAL A 198 -8.64 8.15 -3.02
C VAL A 198 -8.32 9.59 -3.39
N ASP A 199 -9.34 10.43 -3.59
CA ASP A 199 -9.16 11.84 -3.94
C ASP A 199 -8.50 12.63 -2.81
N THR A 200 -8.86 12.37 -1.55
CA THR A 200 -8.19 12.97 -0.39
C THR A 200 -6.71 12.63 -0.35
N VAL A 201 -6.34 11.35 -0.54
CA VAL A 201 -4.92 10.94 -0.59
C VAL A 201 -4.22 11.58 -1.80
N ARG A 202 -4.89 11.66 -2.96
CA ARG A 202 -4.36 12.31 -4.16
C ARG A 202 -4.19 13.81 -4.02
N ALA A 203 -4.92 14.45 -3.11
CA ALA A 203 -4.81 15.89 -2.85
C ALA A 203 -3.66 16.25 -1.90
N GLU A 204 -3.02 15.27 -1.24
CA GLU A 204 -1.92 15.53 -0.31
C GLU A 204 -0.75 16.22 -1.02
N PRO A 205 -0.34 17.43 -0.60
CA PRO A 205 0.70 18.19 -1.28
C PRO A 205 2.05 17.47 -1.35
N ALA A 206 2.41 16.73 -0.30
CA ALA A 206 3.68 15.99 -0.25
C ALA A 206 3.74 14.82 -1.26
N LEU A 207 2.60 14.33 -1.73
CA LEU A 207 2.52 13.20 -2.66
C LEU A 207 2.46 13.62 -4.14
N GLN A 208 2.32 14.91 -4.44
CA GLN A 208 2.14 15.39 -5.83
C GLN A 208 3.31 15.01 -6.74
N ASP A 209 4.54 15.15 -6.26
CA ASP A 209 5.72 14.78 -7.05
C ASP A 209 5.77 13.27 -7.35
N HIS A 210 5.34 12.44 -6.39
CA HIS A 210 5.26 10.98 -6.56
C HIS A 210 4.22 10.62 -7.62
N PHE A 211 3.02 11.21 -7.55
CA PHE A 211 1.96 10.99 -8.55
C PHE A 211 2.28 11.56 -9.93
N ALA A 212 3.14 12.58 -10.00
CA ALA A 212 3.69 13.10 -11.26
C ALA A 212 4.84 12.23 -11.84
N GLY A 213 5.19 11.13 -11.18
CA GLY A 213 6.26 10.23 -11.63
C GLY A 213 7.68 10.73 -11.34
N LYS A 214 7.86 11.75 -10.50
CA LYS A 214 9.19 12.21 -10.06
C LYS A 214 9.72 11.29 -8.97
N ARG A 215 10.65 10.40 -9.32
CA ARG A 215 11.11 9.32 -8.42
C ARG A 215 12.33 9.69 -7.58
N ARG A 216 12.36 9.21 -6.34
CA ARG A 216 13.50 9.30 -5.40
C ARG A 216 14.48 8.15 -5.64
N ARG A 217 15.32 8.29 -6.66
CA ARG A 217 16.30 7.25 -7.03
C ARG A 217 17.60 7.43 -6.25
N ALA A 218 18.23 6.31 -5.89
CA ALA A 218 19.65 6.31 -5.54
C ALA A 218 20.44 6.96 -6.69
N SER A 219 21.14 8.06 -6.44
CA SER A 219 22.09 8.62 -7.41
C SER A 219 23.17 7.58 -7.66
N ARG A 220 23.34 7.15 -8.91
CA ARG A 220 24.50 6.35 -9.33
C ARG A 220 25.74 7.19 -9.01
N LEU A 221 26.51 6.76 -8.01
CA LEU A 221 27.92 7.15 -7.87
C LEU A 221 28.74 6.36 -8.88
#